data_AF-A0A464YPH0-F1
#
_entry.id   AF-A0A464YPH0-F1
#
_cell.length_a   1.000
_cell.length_b   1.000
_cell.length_c   1.000
_cell.angle_alpha   90.00
_cell.angle_beta   90.00
_cell.angle_gamma   90.00
#
_symmetry.space_group_name_H-M   'P 1'
#
loop_
_entity.id
_entity.type
_entity.pdbx_description
1 polymer ?
#
loop_
_entity_poly.entity_id
_entity_poly.type
_entity_poly.pdbx_seq_one_letter_code
_entity_poly.pdbx_strand_id
1 'polypeptide(L)'
;MKHGQWMLNGTDGDRWEACEYFDTKEEAIFYGIELLTEYNSLDNKQRSDYDLSDGLNLYPDEHENIYTFFVGQIEEVEFPTEVDTLLENIAQCVYDEVGECGEEYLNDVTQEHKEQLSDLIYEWAKQRDYLPSCFKIEMVEEIDIRSFEEVAE
;
A
#
# COMPACT_ATOMS: atom_id res chain seq x y z
N MET A 1 -5.72 -9.20 4.57
CA MET A 1 -5.32 -7.81 4.86
C MET A 1 -6.56 -6.94 4.63
N LYS A 2 -6.45 -5.61 4.52
CA LYS A 2 -7.59 -4.68 4.36
C LYS A 2 -7.91 -4.41 2.88
N HIS A 3 -7.67 -5.39 2.01
CA HIS A 3 -7.82 -5.27 0.56
C HIS A 3 -9.20 -4.72 0.16
N GLY A 4 -9.20 -3.76 -0.76
CA GLY A 4 -10.39 -3.11 -1.28
C GLY A 4 -10.98 -2.04 -0.37
N GLN A 5 -10.57 -1.95 0.91
CA GLN A 5 -10.98 -0.89 1.81
C GLN A 5 -10.22 0.41 1.50
N TRP A 6 -10.77 1.52 1.97
CA TRP A 6 -10.24 2.86 1.78
C TRP A 6 -9.55 3.33 3.05
N MET A 7 -8.48 4.10 2.89
CA MET A 7 -7.71 4.74 3.95
C MET A 7 -7.56 6.22 3.61
N LEU A 8 -7.20 7.03 4.61
CA LEU A 8 -6.82 8.42 4.42
C LEU A 8 -5.35 8.67 4.77
N ASN A 9 -4.79 9.76 4.27
CA ASN A 9 -3.47 10.26 4.66
C ASN A 9 -3.41 11.78 4.57
N GLY A 10 -2.59 12.42 5.39
CA GLY A 10 -2.44 13.88 5.41
C GLY A 10 -1.52 14.40 4.29
N THR A 11 -0.73 13.52 3.67
CA THR A 11 0.28 13.90 2.66
C THR A 11 0.27 12.95 1.47
N ASP A 12 0.66 13.46 0.29
CA ASP A 12 0.90 12.66 -0.92
C ASP A 12 2.25 11.91 -0.84
N GLY A 13 2.35 11.01 0.13
CA GLY A 13 3.57 10.22 0.37
C GLY A 13 3.35 8.73 0.13
N ASP A 14 4.45 8.02 -0.08
CA ASP A 14 4.45 6.55 -0.27
C ASP A 14 4.11 5.76 1.01
N ARG A 15 4.05 6.45 2.17
CA ARG A 15 3.81 5.85 3.48
C ARG A 15 2.47 6.31 4.04
N TRP A 16 1.53 5.36 4.10
CA TRP A 16 0.19 5.55 4.66
C TRP A 16 0.07 4.68 5.92
N GLU A 17 -0.18 5.31 7.06
CA GLU A 17 -0.17 4.63 8.37
C GLU A 17 -1.35 5.02 9.27
N ALA A 18 -2.40 5.59 8.69
CA ALA A 18 -3.64 5.80 9.43
C ALA A 18 -4.18 4.46 9.95
N CYS A 19 -4.80 4.51 11.12
CA CYS A 19 -5.39 3.36 11.81
C CYS A 19 -6.84 3.09 11.39
N GLU A 20 -7.46 4.04 10.67
CA GLU A 20 -8.86 3.98 10.24
C GLU A 20 -9.02 3.46 8.80
N TYR A 21 -10.06 2.65 8.60
CA TYR A 21 -10.33 1.96 7.35
C TYR A 21 -11.84 1.99 7.04
N PHE A 22 -12.19 2.16 5.76
CA PHE A 22 -13.58 2.34 5.34
C PHE A 22 -13.95 1.36 4.22
N ASP A 23 -15.19 0.91 4.19
CA ASP A 23 -15.66 -0.02 3.16
C ASP A 23 -15.91 0.68 1.82
N THR A 24 -16.19 1.99 1.87
CA THR A 24 -16.43 2.83 0.69
C THR A 24 -15.58 4.09 0.67
N LYS A 25 -15.35 4.62 -0.54
CA LYS A 25 -14.63 5.88 -0.73
C LYS A 25 -15.38 7.05 -0.10
N GLU A 26 -16.70 7.06 -0.26
CA GLU A 26 -17.58 8.12 0.23
C GLU A 26 -17.56 8.21 1.75
N GLU A 27 -17.55 7.09 2.46
CA GLU A 27 -17.38 7.05 3.93
C GLU A 27 -16.03 7.60 4.36
N ALA A 28 -14.95 7.22 3.66
CA ALA A 28 -13.61 7.74 3.94
C ALA A 28 -13.53 9.26 3.75
N ILE A 29 -14.06 9.77 2.62
CA ILE A 29 -14.10 11.21 2.34
C ILE A 29 -14.92 11.95 3.39
N PHE A 30 -16.11 11.44 3.73
CA PHE A 30 -16.98 12.04 4.74
C PHE A 30 -16.27 12.13 6.09
N TYR A 31 -15.63 11.05 6.54
CA TYR A 31 -14.84 11.03 7.77
C TYR A 31 -13.72 12.07 7.74
N GLY A 32 -12.95 12.16 6.64
CA GLY A 32 -11.86 13.13 6.50
C GLY A 32 -12.35 14.58 6.53
N ILE A 33 -13.49 14.87 5.92
CA ILE A 33 -14.14 16.19 5.97
C ILE A 33 -14.56 16.53 7.40
N GLU A 34 -15.25 15.62 8.11
CA GLU A 34 -15.67 15.85 9.50
C GLU A 34 -14.46 16.09 10.40
N LEU A 35 -13.41 15.27 10.26
CA LEU A 35 -12.19 15.34 11.06
C LEU A 35 -11.49 16.70 10.92
N LEU A 36 -11.27 17.17 9.69
CA LEU A 36 -10.62 18.46 9.47
C LEU A 36 -11.54 19.65 9.81
N THR A 37 -12.85 19.52 9.60
CA THR A 37 -13.83 20.55 10.01
C THR A 37 -13.83 20.72 11.53
N GLU A 38 -13.85 19.61 12.28
CA GLU A 38 -13.74 19.63 13.73
C GLU A 38 -12.42 20.27 14.14
N TYR A 39 -11.28 19.76 13.65
CA TYR A 39 -9.95 20.29 13.97
C TYR A 39 -9.84 21.81 13.72
N ASN A 40 -10.32 22.29 12.57
CA ASN A 40 -10.28 23.70 12.20
C ASN A 40 -11.22 24.58 13.05
N SER A 41 -12.23 24.00 13.71
CA SER A 41 -13.12 24.73 14.62
C SER A 41 -12.53 24.94 16.02
N LEU A 42 -11.47 24.18 16.38
CA LEU A 42 -10.85 24.19 17.70
C LEU A 42 -9.92 25.39 17.90
N ASP A 43 -9.75 25.81 19.17
CA ASP A 43 -8.70 26.76 19.54
C ASP A 43 -7.30 26.11 19.60
N ASN A 44 -6.24 26.91 19.68
CA ASN A 44 -4.85 26.41 19.64
C ASN A 44 -4.55 25.38 20.76
N LYS A 45 -5.15 25.54 21.94
CA LYS A 45 -4.91 24.61 23.04
C LYS A 45 -5.58 23.27 22.73
N GLN A 46 -6.83 23.29 22.27
CA GLN A 46 -7.54 22.09 21.88
C GLN A 46 -6.87 21.38 20.70
N ARG A 47 -6.35 22.11 19.71
CA ARG A 47 -5.59 21.53 18.58
C ARG A 47 -4.31 20.84 19.02
N SER A 48 -3.67 21.30 20.10
CA SER A 48 -2.48 20.65 20.65
C SER A 48 -2.78 19.25 21.18
N ASP A 49 -4.02 19.04 21.66
CA ASP A 49 -4.47 17.79 22.26
C ASP A 49 -5.28 16.91 21.26
N TYR A 50 -5.53 17.41 20.05
CA TYR A 50 -6.33 16.70 19.02
C TYR A 50 -5.44 15.80 18.18
N ASP A 51 -5.78 14.51 18.13
CA ASP A 51 -5.00 13.50 17.42
C ASP A 51 -5.51 13.31 15.98
N LEU A 52 -4.71 13.76 15.01
CA LEU A 52 -4.95 13.49 13.58
C LEU A 52 -4.14 12.29 13.07
N SER A 53 -3.32 11.66 13.90
CA SER A 53 -2.43 10.57 13.45
C SER A 53 -3.20 9.27 13.19
N ASP A 54 -4.22 8.96 13.99
CA ASP A 54 -5.06 7.78 13.76
C ASP A 54 -5.87 7.89 12.45
N GLY A 55 -6.37 9.09 12.13
CA GLY A 55 -7.20 9.30 10.94
C GLY A 55 -6.43 9.64 9.66
N LEU A 56 -5.36 10.45 9.77
CA LEU A 56 -4.63 11.02 8.63
C LEU A 56 -3.13 10.78 8.69
N ASN A 57 -2.59 10.09 9.71
CA ASN A 57 -1.14 9.99 9.93
C ASN A 57 -0.43 11.36 9.85
N LEU A 58 -1.07 12.37 10.44
CA LEU A 58 -0.67 13.76 10.31
C LEU A 58 -0.37 14.39 11.68
N TYR A 59 0.73 15.13 11.74
CA TYR A 59 1.14 15.94 12.90
C TYR A 59 1.25 17.40 12.45
N PRO A 60 0.22 18.23 12.70
CA PRO A 60 0.20 19.61 12.23
C PRO A 60 1.29 20.46 12.88
N ASP A 61 1.99 21.25 12.08
CA ASP A 61 2.90 22.28 12.58
C ASP A 61 2.13 23.55 12.98
N GLU A 62 2.56 24.19 14.07
CA GLU A 62 2.14 25.55 14.47
C GLU A 62 0.61 25.79 14.64
N HIS A 63 -0.17 24.73 14.84
CA HIS A 63 -1.64 24.80 15.00
C HIS A 63 -2.37 25.44 13.82
N GLU A 64 -1.81 25.37 12.61
CA GLU A 64 -2.45 25.93 11.41
C GLU A 64 -3.71 25.15 11.01
N ASN A 65 -4.63 25.81 10.30
CA ASN A 65 -5.76 25.10 9.71
C ASN A 65 -5.28 24.16 8.60
N ILE A 66 -5.87 22.98 8.51
CA ILE A 66 -5.59 21.99 7.47
C ILE A 66 -6.84 21.83 6.63
N TYR A 67 -6.70 21.97 5.31
CA TYR A 67 -7.83 21.94 4.39
C TYR A 67 -7.79 20.76 3.42
N THR A 68 -6.66 20.07 3.31
CA THR A 68 -6.43 19.03 2.32
C THR A 68 -6.04 17.72 2.99
N PHE A 69 -6.54 16.61 2.45
CA PHE A 69 -6.11 15.26 2.77
C PHE A 69 -6.19 14.38 1.53
N PHE A 70 -5.65 13.17 1.60
CA PHE A 70 -5.65 12.20 0.53
C PHE A 70 -6.52 11.01 0.93
N VAL A 71 -7.23 10.44 -0.04
CA VAL A 71 -8.00 9.21 0.08
C VAL A 71 -7.51 8.20 -0.95
N GLY A 72 -7.39 6.93 -0.58
CA GLY A 72 -6.87 5.90 -1.46
C GLY A 72 -7.34 4.51 -1.07
N GLN A 73 -7.33 3.58 -2.03
CA GLN A 73 -7.77 2.21 -1.85
C GLN A 73 -6.58 1.29 -1.55
N ILE A 74 -6.74 0.42 -0.56
CA ILE A 74 -5.74 -0.55 -0.13
C ILE A 74 -5.73 -1.75 -1.07
N GLU A 75 -4.56 -2.03 -1.62
CA GLU A 75 -4.31 -3.19 -2.46
C GLU A 75 -3.28 -4.12 -1.82
N GLU A 76 -3.60 -5.41 -1.78
CA GLU A 76 -2.69 -6.43 -1.26
C GLU A 76 -1.51 -6.62 -2.21
N VAL A 77 -0.32 -6.79 -1.64
CA VAL A 77 0.87 -7.16 -2.40
C VAL A 77 0.96 -8.68 -2.43
N GLU A 78 0.82 -9.26 -3.61
CA GLU A 78 0.95 -10.70 -3.80
C GLU A 78 2.40 -11.17 -3.63
N PHE A 79 2.58 -12.42 -3.21
CA PHE A 79 3.90 -13.05 -3.18
C PHE A 79 4.38 -13.27 -4.64
N PRO A 80 5.60 -12.84 -4.98
CA PRO A 80 6.07 -12.84 -6.37
C PRO A 80 6.27 -14.27 -6.91
N THR A 81 5.87 -14.49 -8.16
CA THR A 81 5.99 -15.77 -8.88
C THR A 81 7.14 -15.71 -9.92
N GLU A 82 8.35 -15.42 -9.44
CA GLU A 82 9.55 -15.17 -10.28
C GLU A 82 10.32 -16.44 -10.66
N VAL A 83 9.61 -17.53 -10.97
CA VAL A 83 10.23 -18.83 -11.24
C VAL A 83 11.03 -18.82 -12.54
N ASP A 84 10.56 -18.13 -13.58
CA ASP A 84 11.29 -18.00 -14.85
C ASP A 84 12.64 -17.33 -14.64
N THR A 85 12.65 -16.16 -14.00
CA THR A 85 13.87 -15.42 -13.64
C THR A 85 14.82 -16.27 -12.79
N LEU A 86 14.30 -17.06 -11.84
CA LEU A 86 15.11 -17.97 -11.03
C LEU A 86 15.79 -19.06 -11.88
N LEU A 87 15.05 -19.70 -12.79
CA LEU A 87 15.57 -20.76 -13.65
C LEU A 87 16.61 -20.23 -14.64
N GLU A 88 16.39 -19.05 -15.20
CA GLU A 88 17.36 -18.37 -16.07
C GLU A 88 18.67 -18.09 -15.33
N ASN A 89 18.59 -17.58 -14.09
CA ASN A 89 19.78 -17.34 -13.28
C ASN A 89 20.53 -18.64 -12.95
N ILE A 90 19.81 -19.73 -12.69
CA ILE A 90 20.43 -21.05 -12.44
C ILE A 90 21.10 -21.57 -13.72
N ALA A 91 20.45 -21.43 -14.88
CA ALA A 91 21.01 -21.83 -16.17
C ALA A 91 22.29 -21.05 -16.50
N GLN A 92 22.28 -19.72 -16.28
CA GLN A 92 23.44 -18.86 -16.47
C GLN A 92 24.61 -19.27 -15.56
N CYS A 93 24.34 -19.59 -14.29
CA CYS A 93 25.39 -20.08 -13.37
C CYS A 93 26.08 -21.33 -13.90
N VAL A 94 25.34 -22.26 -14.53
CA VAL A 94 25.94 -23.47 -15.11
C VAL A 94 26.73 -23.13 -16.37
N TYR A 95 26.19 -22.27 -17.24
CA TYR A 95 26.91 -21.80 -18.42
C TYR A 95 28.24 -21.13 -18.07
N ASP A 96 28.28 -20.30 -17.03
CA ASP A 96 29.52 -19.63 -16.60
C ASP A 96 30.61 -20.61 -16.16
N GLU A 97 30.23 -21.78 -15.64
CA GLU A 97 31.15 -22.82 -15.18
C GLU A 97 31.64 -23.75 -16.30
N VAL A 98 30.75 -24.12 -17.24
CA VAL A 98 31.05 -25.15 -18.27
C VAL A 98 31.05 -24.63 -19.71
N GLY A 99 30.78 -23.34 -19.91
CA GLY A 99 30.65 -22.69 -21.21
C GLY A 99 29.49 -23.26 -22.03
N GLU A 100 29.69 -23.33 -23.35
CA GLU A 100 28.70 -23.81 -24.34
C GLU A 100 28.11 -25.19 -24.00
N CYS A 101 28.82 -26.05 -23.25
CA CYS A 101 28.28 -27.33 -22.80
C CYS A 101 27.04 -27.20 -21.90
N GLY A 102 26.84 -26.04 -21.27
CA GLY A 102 25.69 -25.73 -20.41
C GLY A 102 24.55 -25.02 -21.12
N GLU A 103 24.66 -24.69 -22.41
CA GLU A 103 23.67 -23.89 -23.15
C GLU A 103 22.27 -24.52 -23.17
N GLU A 104 22.19 -25.86 -23.15
CA GLU A 104 20.92 -26.60 -23.17
C GLU A 104 20.34 -26.88 -21.78
N TYR A 105 21.03 -26.50 -20.71
CA TYR A 105 20.61 -26.81 -19.35
C TYR A 105 19.30 -26.09 -18.99
N LEU A 106 18.31 -26.86 -18.50
CA LEU A 106 16.95 -26.42 -18.15
C LEU A 106 16.03 -26.03 -19.32
N ASN A 107 16.44 -26.24 -20.58
CA ASN A 107 15.58 -25.98 -21.75
C ASN A 107 14.34 -26.91 -21.84
N ASP A 108 14.34 -28.02 -21.11
CA ASP A 108 13.27 -29.01 -21.05
C ASP A 108 12.26 -28.78 -19.90
N VAL A 109 12.45 -27.72 -19.10
CA VAL A 109 11.54 -27.37 -18.01
C VAL A 109 10.17 -26.99 -18.56
N THR A 110 9.16 -27.78 -18.21
CA THR A 110 7.77 -27.57 -18.64
C THR A 110 7.06 -26.54 -17.75
N GLN A 111 5.92 -26.05 -18.22
CA GLN A 111 5.04 -25.19 -17.42
C GLN A 111 4.61 -25.84 -16.10
N GLU A 112 4.30 -27.15 -16.13
CA GLU A 112 3.92 -27.91 -14.92
C GLU A 112 5.05 -27.93 -13.87
N HIS A 113 6.31 -28.09 -14.30
CA HIS A 113 7.45 -28.04 -13.38
C HIS A 113 7.65 -26.64 -12.78
N LYS A 114 7.38 -25.57 -13.54
CA LYS A 114 7.43 -24.18 -13.04
C LYS A 114 6.37 -23.93 -11.98
N GLU A 115 5.15 -24.41 -12.20
CA GLU A 115 4.05 -24.33 -11.23
C GLU A 115 4.40 -25.07 -9.93
N GLN A 116 4.92 -26.30 -10.03
CA GLN A 116 5.38 -27.05 -8.87
C GLN A 116 6.48 -26.34 -8.07
N LEU A 117 7.43 -25.68 -8.76
CA LEU A 117 8.48 -24.89 -8.11
C LEU A 117 7.93 -23.62 -7.47
N SER A 118 6.97 -22.95 -8.13
CA SER A 118 6.27 -21.77 -7.58
C SER A 118 5.56 -22.14 -6.28
N ASP A 119 4.79 -23.23 -6.28
CA ASP A 119 4.07 -23.72 -5.09
C ASP A 119 5.02 -24.07 -3.95
N LEU A 120 6.17 -24.69 -4.27
CA LEU A 120 7.20 -25.03 -3.30
C LEU A 120 7.76 -23.77 -2.61
N ILE A 121 8.08 -22.72 -3.39
CA ILE A 121 8.62 -21.47 -2.86
C ILE A 121 7.57 -20.74 -2.02
N TYR A 122 6.33 -20.69 -2.51
CA TYR A 122 5.20 -20.07 -1.81
C TYR A 122 4.94 -20.74 -0.45
N GLU A 123 4.83 -22.07 -0.42
CA GLU A 123 4.59 -22.82 0.83
C GLU A 123 5.76 -22.71 1.79
N TRP A 124 7.01 -22.67 1.29
CA TRP A 124 8.17 -22.37 2.13
C TRP A 124 8.07 -20.98 2.77
N ALA A 125 7.72 -19.94 1.99
CA ALA A 125 7.57 -18.58 2.50
C ALA A 125 6.46 -18.48 3.55
N LYS A 126 5.31 -19.11 3.28
CA LYS A 126 4.17 -19.18 4.18
C LYS A 126 4.50 -19.87 5.50
N GLN A 127 5.21 -21.00 5.47
CA GLN A 127 5.62 -21.72 6.68
C GLN A 127 6.60 -20.93 7.56
N ARG A 128 7.28 -19.93 6.99
CA ARG A 128 8.28 -19.10 7.68
C ARG A 128 7.79 -17.69 7.98
N ASP A 129 6.53 -17.38 7.67
CA ASP A 129 5.94 -16.05 7.83
C ASP A 129 6.68 -14.97 7.01
N TYR A 130 7.03 -15.32 5.77
CA TYR A 130 7.70 -14.44 4.80
C TYR A 130 6.77 -13.94 3.68
N LEU A 131 5.46 -14.17 3.80
CA LEU A 131 4.52 -13.54 2.88
C LEU A 131 4.50 -12.02 3.13
N PRO A 132 4.34 -11.19 2.08
CA PRO A 132 4.24 -9.75 2.25
C PRO A 132 3.13 -9.39 3.24
N SER A 133 3.47 -8.57 4.24
CA SER A 133 2.51 -7.94 5.14
C SER A 133 2.23 -6.47 4.77
N CYS A 134 2.92 -5.99 3.73
CA CYS A 134 2.74 -4.65 3.19
C CYS A 134 1.58 -4.60 2.19
N PHE A 135 1.09 -3.39 1.98
CA PHE A 135 0.10 -3.04 0.98
C PHE A 135 0.62 -1.90 0.11
N LYS A 136 -0.04 -1.68 -1.01
CA LYS A 136 0.09 -0.44 -1.78
C LYS A 136 -1.24 0.32 -1.75
N ILE A 137 -1.18 1.61 -2.08
CA ILE A 137 -2.37 2.44 -2.22
C ILE A 137 -2.56 2.75 -3.70
N GLU A 138 -3.77 2.51 -4.19
CA GLU A 138 -4.20 2.85 -5.55
C GLU A 138 -5.34 3.89 -5.51
N MET A 139 -5.69 4.43 -6.67
CA MET A 139 -6.82 5.39 -6.82
C MET A 139 -6.73 6.60 -5.88
N VAL A 140 -5.51 7.08 -5.63
CA VAL A 140 -5.26 8.23 -4.76
C VAL A 140 -5.93 9.49 -5.31
N GLU A 141 -6.66 10.19 -4.45
CA GLU A 141 -7.28 11.48 -4.73
C GLU A 141 -7.00 12.45 -3.58
N GLU A 142 -6.67 13.69 -3.93
CA GLU A 142 -6.59 14.81 -2.99
C GLU A 142 -7.98 15.44 -2.81
N ILE A 143 -8.39 15.61 -1.55
CA ILE A 143 -9.67 16.21 -1.16
C ILE A 143 -9.38 17.53 -0.47
N ASP A 144 -9.94 18.62 -1.00
CA ASP A 144 -9.94 19.94 -0.36
C ASP A 144 -11.31 20.23 0.26
N ILE A 145 -11.38 20.31 1.59
CA ILE A 145 -12.64 20.49 2.33
C ILE A 145 -13.32 21.82 2.02
N ARG A 146 -12.58 22.85 1.55
CA ARG A 146 -13.13 24.17 1.19
C ARG A 146 -14.06 24.09 -0.02
N SER A 147 -13.87 23.07 -0.87
CA SER A 147 -14.76 22.84 -2.02
C SER A 147 -16.18 22.43 -1.61
N PHE A 148 -16.39 22.05 -0.35
CA PHE A 148 -17.69 21.64 0.19
C PHE A 148 -18.38 22.76 1.01
N GLU A 149 -17.71 23.89 1.23
CA GLU A 149 -18.27 25.04 1.99
C GLU A 149 -19.28 25.85 1.16
N GLU A 150 -19.19 25.83 -0.18
CA GLU A 150 -20.03 26.67 -1.07
C GLU A 150 -21.42 26.09 -1.42
N VAL A 151 -21.79 24.91 -0.89
CA VAL A 151 -23.07 24.24 -1.23
C VAL A 151 -24.16 24.45 -0.15
N ALA A 152 -23.88 25.29 0.87
CA ALA A 152 -24.73 25.44 2.06
C ALA A 152 -25.50 26.79 2.17
N GLU A 153 -25.65 27.56 1.07
CA GLU A 153 -26.51 28.77 1.02
C GLU A 153 -27.88 28.55 0.37
#